data_AF-A0A4V3IDF0-F1
#
_entry.id   AF-A0A4V3IDF0-F1
#
_cell.length_a   1.000
_cell.length_b   1.000
_cell.length_c   1.000
_cell.angle_alpha   90.00
_cell.angle_beta   90.00
_cell.angle_gamma   90.00
#
_symmetry.space_group_name_H-M   'P 1'
#
loop_
_entity.id
_entity.type
_entity.pdbx_description
1 polymer ?
#
loop_
_entity_poly.entity_id
_entity_poly.type
_entity_poly.pdbx_seq_one_letter_code
_entity_poly.pdbx_strand_id
1 'polypeptide(L)'
;MNTGVRLAVYGLGLVVAFGGAFGIAGAVVPDRVVTGWTEGSEMNGHEEGHDAGSAEVKSAAAVTLKGLALGVDGYELSPVQTPASVGELGELSFQIRDASGAPVTEYTTTHDKDLHLIVARSDGSQFRHVHPVLDEPSGTWSMPWQWAEAGSYRVFADFTPAGAKASGITLTRTVQVAGEFAPVAPQPTQVDQVAGFTVSIDGEMVAGSSSELMITISRDGEPVTTLEPYLGAFGHLVALREGDLAFLHVHAEGQDPKVGETAGPEIVFAAEAPTAGRYLLYLDFQVNGEVHTAEFVLDAARSGGSTGAETGSHMEGH
;
A
#
# COMPACT_ATOMS: atom_id res chain seq x y z
N MET A 1 -41.93 -29.38 20.63
CA MET A 1 -41.33 -29.85 19.35
C MET A 1 -39.91 -30.27 19.62
N ASN A 2 -39.57 -31.54 19.39
CA ASN A 2 -38.24 -32.05 19.69
C ASN A 2 -37.26 -31.64 18.58
N THR A 3 -35.98 -31.48 18.92
CA THR A 3 -34.93 -30.94 18.06
C THR A 3 -34.86 -31.60 16.67
N GLY A 4 -35.09 -32.91 16.58
CA GLY A 4 -35.12 -33.64 15.31
C GLY A 4 -36.20 -33.17 14.32
N VAL A 5 -37.38 -32.76 14.82
CA VAL A 5 -38.47 -32.25 13.98
C VAL A 5 -38.13 -30.85 13.46
N ARG A 6 -37.46 -30.02 14.26
CA ARG A 6 -37.00 -28.69 13.80
C ARG A 6 -35.93 -28.80 12.72
N LEU A 7 -34.96 -29.69 12.89
CA LEU A 7 -33.92 -29.93 11.90
C LEU A 7 -34.48 -30.50 10.59
N ALA A 8 -35.46 -31.41 10.66
CA ALA A 8 -36.11 -31.95 9.47
C ALA A 8 -36.89 -30.87 8.69
N VAL A 9 -37.64 -30.01 9.40
CA VAL A 9 -38.35 -28.89 8.76
C VAL A 9 -37.39 -27.88 8.15
N TYR A 10 -36.26 -27.60 8.83
CA TYR A 10 -35.24 -26.69 8.32
C TYR A 10 -34.55 -27.26 7.07
N GLY A 11 -34.18 -28.55 7.08
CA GLY A 11 -33.62 -29.23 5.93
C GLY A 11 -34.57 -29.25 4.73
N LEU A 12 -35.87 -29.50 4.97
CA LEU A 12 -36.88 -29.46 3.92
C LEU A 12 -37.03 -28.04 3.34
N GLY A 13 -36.98 -27.01 4.20
CA GLY A 13 -37.00 -25.61 3.77
C GLY A 13 -35.81 -25.24 2.89
N LEU A 14 -34.60 -25.72 3.22
CA LEU A 14 -33.40 -25.51 2.40
C LEU A 14 -33.52 -26.21 1.05
N VAL A 15 -33.99 -27.45 1.01
CA VAL A 15 -34.18 -28.18 -0.27
C VAL A 15 -35.17 -27.45 -1.19
N VAL A 16 -36.26 -26.92 -0.64
CA VAL A 16 -37.24 -26.14 -1.42
C VAL A 16 -36.64 -24.81 -1.89
N ALA A 17 -35.89 -24.11 -1.03
CA ALA A 17 -35.27 -22.83 -1.38
C ALA A 17 -34.20 -22.99 -2.48
N PHE A 18 -33.26 -23.93 -2.30
CA PHE A 18 -32.19 -24.17 -3.27
C PHE A 18 -32.69 -24.85 -4.55
N GLY A 19 -33.62 -25.82 -4.44
CA GLY A 19 -34.22 -26.47 -5.60
C GLY A 19 -35.09 -25.51 -6.43
N GLY A 20 -35.84 -24.62 -5.77
CA GLY A 20 -36.61 -23.57 -6.43
C GLY A 20 -35.71 -22.55 -7.13
N ALA A 21 -34.64 -22.09 -6.46
CA ALA A 21 -33.66 -21.19 -7.07
C ALA A 21 -32.97 -21.82 -8.29
N PHE A 22 -32.58 -23.11 -8.21
CA PHE A 22 -31.97 -23.85 -9.31
C PHE A 22 -32.92 -24.02 -10.51
N GLY A 23 -34.19 -24.36 -10.24
CA GLY A 23 -35.21 -24.51 -11.29
C GLY A 23 -35.54 -23.19 -12.00
N ILE A 24 -35.62 -22.09 -11.26
CA ILE A 24 -35.85 -20.75 -11.84
C ILE A 24 -34.61 -20.30 -12.64
N ALA A 25 -33.40 -20.54 -12.13
CA ALA A 25 -32.17 -20.22 -12.84
C ALA A 25 -32.10 -20.95 -14.20
N GLY A 26 -32.43 -22.24 -14.25
CA GLY A 26 -32.44 -23.00 -15.52
C GLY A 26 -33.47 -22.52 -16.55
N ALA A 27 -34.52 -21.80 -16.14
CA ALA A 27 -35.55 -21.28 -17.04
C ALA A 27 -35.32 -19.82 -17.48
N VAL A 28 -34.56 -19.05 -16.70
CA VAL A 28 -34.37 -17.59 -16.90
C VAL A 28 -32.96 -17.26 -17.37
N VAL A 29 -31.97 -18.11 -17.10
CA VAL A 29 -30.58 -17.91 -17.52
C VAL A 29 -30.40 -18.42 -18.95
N PRO A 30 -30.11 -17.56 -19.93
CA PRO A 30 -29.88 -17.98 -21.31
C PRO A 30 -28.62 -18.84 -21.42
N ASP A 31 -28.60 -19.86 -22.28
CA ASP A 31 -27.47 -20.78 -22.45
C ASP A 31 -26.11 -20.06 -22.68
N ARG A 32 -26.14 -18.88 -23.31
CA ARG A 32 -24.96 -18.01 -23.51
C ARG A 32 -24.26 -17.55 -22.22
N VAL A 33 -24.99 -17.48 -21.11
CA VAL A 33 -24.45 -17.11 -19.79
C VAL A 33 -23.78 -18.32 -19.13
N VAL A 34 -24.32 -19.51 -19.37
CA VAL A 34 -23.74 -20.78 -18.89
C VAL A 34 -22.47 -21.10 -19.68
N THR A 35 -22.48 -20.92 -21.01
CA THR A 35 -21.28 -21.11 -21.84
C THR A 35 -20.16 -20.13 -21.50
N GLY A 36 -20.48 -18.87 -21.20
CA GLY A 36 -19.49 -17.88 -20.75
C GLY A 36 -18.89 -18.18 -19.37
N TRP A 37 -19.61 -18.89 -18.51
CA TRP A 37 -19.09 -19.36 -17.21
C TRP A 37 -18.20 -20.60 -17.36
N THR A 38 -18.53 -21.52 -18.27
CA THR A 38 -17.68 -22.68 -18.56
C THR A 38 -16.41 -22.29 -19.33
N GLU A 39 -16.50 -21.37 -20.30
CA GLU A 39 -15.31 -20.84 -21.01
C GLU A 39 -14.39 -20.04 -20.08
N GLY A 40 -14.94 -19.31 -19.10
CA GLY A 40 -14.14 -18.64 -18.06
C GLY A 40 -13.41 -19.58 -17.09
N SER A 41 -13.80 -20.86 -17.03
CA SER A 41 -13.17 -21.88 -16.19
C SER A 41 -12.19 -22.81 -16.93
N GLU A 42 -12.12 -22.74 -18.26
CA GLU A 42 -11.30 -23.62 -19.10
C GLU A 42 -10.15 -22.91 -19.85
N MET A 43 -9.75 -21.70 -19.46
CA MET A 43 -8.55 -21.06 -20.02
C MET A 43 -7.28 -21.48 -19.26
N ASN A 44 -6.81 -22.70 -19.55
CA ASN A 44 -5.45 -23.18 -19.23
C ASN A 44 -4.92 -24.09 -20.35
N GLY A 45 -5.09 -23.66 -21.60
CA GLY A 45 -4.56 -24.35 -22.79
C GLY A 45 -3.87 -23.37 -23.72
N HIS A 46 -2.54 -23.41 -23.76
CA HIS A 46 -1.73 -22.71 -24.76
C HIS A 46 -1.78 -23.47 -26.09
N GLU A 47 -2.27 -22.84 -27.15
CA GLU A 47 -1.86 -23.12 -28.53
C GLU A 47 -1.72 -21.81 -29.33
N GLU A 48 -0.69 -21.76 -30.17
CA GLU A 48 -0.32 -20.63 -31.04
C GLU A 48 -1.25 -20.48 -32.25
N GLY A 49 -1.58 -19.23 -32.64
CA GLY A 49 -2.17 -18.95 -33.96
C GLY A 49 -2.79 -17.56 -34.17
N HIS A 50 -1.99 -16.66 -34.75
CA HIS A 50 -2.31 -15.53 -35.67
C HIS A 50 -3.66 -14.75 -35.63
N ASP A 51 -3.51 -13.45 -35.31
CA ASP A 51 -3.99 -12.23 -35.98
C ASP A 51 -5.48 -11.76 -35.95
N ALA A 52 -5.60 -10.43 -35.88
CA ALA A 52 -6.73 -9.52 -36.11
C ALA A 52 -7.76 -9.22 -34.98
N GLY A 53 -7.49 -8.12 -34.26
CA GLY A 53 -8.40 -6.97 -34.20
C GLY A 53 -9.74 -7.10 -33.47
N SER A 54 -9.72 -6.90 -32.15
CA SER A 54 -10.83 -6.26 -31.43
C SER A 54 -10.26 -5.51 -30.23
N ALA A 55 -10.59 -4.23 -30.12
CA ALA A 55 -10.28 -3.40 -28.97
C ALA A 55 -11.00 -3.98 -27.74
N GLU A 56 -10.31 -4.87 -27.03
CA GLU A 56 -10.72 -5.28 -25.69
C GLU A 56 -10.55 -4.08 -24.77
N VAL A 57 -11.69 -3.57 -24.31
CA VAL A 57 -11.73 -2.85 -23.04
C VAL A 57 -11.24 -3.85 -22.01
N LYS A 58 -9.95 -3.79 -21.68
CA LYS A 58 -9.39 -4.48 -20.52
C LYS A 58 -10.26 -4.08 -19.34
N SER A 59 -11.13 -4.98 -18.92
CA SER A 59 -11.69 -4.94 -17.58
C SER A 59 -10.47 -4.81 -16.69
N ALA A 60 -10.31 -3.66 -16.03
CA ALA A 60 -9.24 -3.45 -15.07
C ALA A 60 -9.30 -4.65 -14.13
N ALA A 61 -8.33 -5.56 -14.26
CA ALA A 61 -8.11 -6.59 -13.25
C ALA A 61 -8.10 -5.82 -11.93
N ALA A 62 -8.93 -6.24 -10.98
CA ALA A 62 -9.00 -5.56 -9.70
C ALA A 62 -7.58 -5.46 -9.17
N VAL A 63 -6.99 -4.27 -9.23
CA VAL A 63 -5.64 -4.03 -8.71
C VAL A 63 -5.77 -4.28 -7.23
N THR A 64 -5.21 -5.39 -6.75
CA THR A 64 -5.19 -5.69 -5.32
C THR A 64 -4.33 -4.62 -4.65
N LEU A 65 -5.00 -3.63 -4.06
CA LEU A 65 -4.33 -2.57 -3.32
C LEU A 65 -3.64 -3.17 -2.10
N LYS A 66 -2.33 -2.89 -1.95
CA LYS A 66 -1.54 -3.33 -0.81
C LYS A 66 -1.96 -2.56 0.45
N GLY A 67 -1.70 -3.16 1.62
CA GLY A 67 -1.86 -2.48 2.91
C GLY A 67 -3.31 -2.23 3.36
N LEU A 68 -4.30 -2.88 2.76
CA LEU A 68 -5.71 -2.80 3.20
C LEU A 68 -6.25 -4.11 3.80
N ALA A 69 -5.52 -5.21 3.65
CA ALA A 69 -5.94 -6.52 4.12
C ALA A 69 -5.30 -6.90 5.46
N LEU A 70 -6.09 -7.52 6.34
CA LEU A 70 -5.59 -8.13 7.58
C LEU A 70 -4.73 -9.37 7.32
N GLY A 71 -4.98 -10.04 6.19
CA GLY A 71 -4.26 -11.22 5.75
C GLY A 71 -4.14 -11.30 4.24
N VAL A 72 -3.01 -11.82 3.77
CA VAL A 72 -2.63 -11.94 2.35
C VAL A 72 -1.88 -13.27 2.20
N ASP A 73 -2.20 -14.05 1.18
CA ASP A 73 -1.54 -15.33 0.87
C ASP A 73 -1.43 -16.32 2.05
N GLY A 74 -2.43 -16.29 2.94
CA GLY A 74 -2.48 -17.13 4.13
C GLY A 74 -1.71 -16.58 5.33
N TYR A 75 -0.99 -15.47 5.17
CA TYR A 75 -0.36 -14.77 6.29
C TYR A 75 -1.32 -13.79 6.96
N GLU A 76 -1.20 -13.61 8.26
CA GLU A 76 -1.99 -12.66 9.05
C GLU A 76 -1.10 -11.89 10.04
N LEU A 77 -1.36 -10.59 10.18
CA LEU A 77 -0.78 -9.78 11.24
C LEU A 77 -1.60 -9.97 12.52
N SER A 78 -0.98 -10.45 13.60
CA SER A 78 -1.64 -10.58 14.89
C SER A 78 -2.13 -9.22 15.42
N PRO A 79 -2.99 -9.17 16.44
CA PRO A 79 -3.23 -7.92 17.17
C PRO A 79 -1.89 -7.28 17.57
N VAL A 80 -1.76 -5.98 17.30
CA VAL A 80 -0.58 -5.20 17.68
C VAL A 80 -0.79 -4.71 19.11
N GLN A 81 0.10 -5.10 20.02
CA GLN A 81 0.11 -4.64 21.40
C GLN A 81 0.92 -3.34 21.46
N THR A 82 0.38 -2.31 22.09
CA THR A 82 1.03 -1.01 22.26
C THR A 82 0.58 -0.38 23.58
N PRO A 83 1.29 0.65 24.08
CA PRO A 83 0.73 1.56 25.08
C PRO A 83 -0.62 2.10 24.64
N ALA A 84 -1.53 2.32 25.60
CA ALA A 84 -2.92 2.66 25.29
C ALA A 84 -3.14 4.17 25.13
N SER A 85 -2.24 4.99 25.68
CA SER A 85 -2.39 6.44 25.76
C SER A 85 -1.12 7.18 25.32
N VAL A 86 -1.30 8.45 24.99
CA VAL A 86 -0.22 9.38 24.65
C VAL A 86 0.77 9.53 25.83
N GLY A 87 2.06 9.58 25.52
CA GLY A 87 3.12 9.82 26.50
C GLY A 87 3.46 8.63 27.40
N GLU A 88 2.72 7.52 27.31
CA GLU A 88 3.07 6.28 28.00
C GLU A 88 4.22 5.58 27.25
N LEU A 89 5.35 5.39 27.94
CA LEU A 89 6.44 4.58 27.42
C LEU A 89 6.13 3.10 27.66
N GLY A 90 6.24 2.29 26.61
CA GLY A 90 6.13 0.85 26.70
C GLY A 90 6.73 0.17 25.48
N GLU A 91 6.09 -0.90 25.03
CA GLU A 91 6.56 -1.71 23.91
C GLU A 91 5.46 -1.82 22.86
N LEU A 92 5.85 -1.71 21.60
CA LEU A 92 5.04 -2.17 20.48
C LEU A 92 5.46 -3.60 20.15
N SER A 93 4.51 -4.54 20.10
CA SER A 93 4.80 -5.91 19.71
C SER A 93 3.68 -6.61 18.94
N PHE A 94 4.06 -7.53 18.06
CA PHE A 94 3.15 -8.32 17.23
C PHE A 94 3.85 -9.58 16.69
N GLN A 95 3.08 -10.45 16.05
CA GLN A 95 3.58 -11.60 15.29
C GLN A 95 2.98 -11.58 13.89
N ILE A 96 3.75 -12.09 12.93
CA ILE A 96 3.22 -12.53 11.64
C ILE A 96 2.93 -14.01 11.77
N ARG A 97 1.72 -14.43 11.38
CA ARG A 97 1.29 -15.82 11.44
C ARG A 97 1.08 -16.36 10.03
N ASP A 98 1.45 -17.62 9.82
CA ASP A 98 1.17 -18.32 8.57
C ASP A 98 -0.26 -18.89 8.53
N ALA A 99 -0.58 -19.61 7.46
CA ALA A 99 -1.90 -20.20 7.26
C ALA A 99 -2.28 -21.27 8.30
N SER A 100 -1.30 -21.82 9.03
CA SER A 100 -1.51 -22.74 10.14
C SER A 100 -1.73 -22.03 11.48
N GLY A 101 -1.51 -20.70 11.51
CA GLY A 101 -1.54 -19.87 12.70
C GLY A 101 -0.23 -19.86 13.49
N ALA A 102 0.82 -20.53 12.99
CA ALA A 102 2.14 -20.55 13.60
C ALA A 102 2.88 -19.24 13.32
N PRO A 103 3.73 -18.76 14.25
CA PRO A 103 4.51 -17.55 14.02
C PRO A 103 5.57 -17.78 12.93
N VAL A 104 5.70 -16.82 12.03
CA VAL A 104 6.77 -16.80 11.02
C VAL A 104 8.06 -16.33 11.65
N THR A 105 9.13 -17.10 11.49
CA THR A 105 10.45 -16.82 12.09
C THR A 105 11.56 -16.70 11.05
N GLU A 106 11.31 -17.07 9.79
CA GLU A 106 12.28 -17.02 8.72
C GLU A 106 11.83 -16.04 7.64
N TYR A 107 12.70 -15.08 7.32
CA TYR A 107 12.43 -13.97 6.42
C TYR A 107 13.57 -13.84 5.40
N THR A 108 13.27 -13.23 4.26
CA THR A 108 14.27 -12.81 3.28
C THR A 108 14.55 -11.33 3.52
N THR A 109 15.80 -10.99 3.83
CA THR A 109 16.21 -9.59 3.99
C THR A 109 16.06 -8.83 2.68
N THR A 110 15.29 -7.74 2.72
CA THR A 110 15.07 -6.79 1.62
C THR A 110 15.31 -5.38 2.14
N HIS A 111 15.99 -4.52 1.39
CA HIS A 111 16.31 -3.16 1.86
C HIS A 111 17.01 -3.16 3.24
N ASP A 112 17.99 -4.05 3.43
CA ASP A 112 18.77 -4.28 4.67
C ASP A 112 17.98 -4.68 5.92
N LYS A 113 16.71 -5.05 5.77
CA LYS A 113 15.82 -5.44 6.87
C LYS A 113 14.95 -6.64 6.50
N ASP A 114 14.60 -7.42 7.51
CA ASP A 114 13.67 -8.54 7.34
C ASP A 114 12.21 -8.07 7.37
N LEU A 115 11.96 -6.92 8.02
CA LEU A 115 10.64 -6.31 8.15
C LEU A 115 10.75 -4.79 8.24
N HIS A 116 9.89 -4.11 7.48
CA HIS A 116 9.60 -2.69 7.64
C HIS A 116 8.25 -2.52 8.32
N LEU A 117 8.23 -1.75 9.41
CA LEU A 117 7.02 -1.35 10.09
C LEU A 117 6.73 0.11 9.79
N ILE A 118 5.66 0.37 9.03
CA ILE A 118 5.14 1.72 8.84
C ILE A 118 3.98 1.94 9.80
N VAL A 119 3.97 3.08 10.48
CA VAL A 119 2.86 3.52 11.33
C VAL A 119 2.45 4.92 10.90
N ALA A 120 1.19 5.12 10.56
CA ALA A 120 0.66 6.44 10.19
C ALA A 120 -0.73 6.64 10.82
N ARG A 121 -1.00 7.87 11.30
CA ARG A 121 -2.34 8.20 11.78
C ARG A 121 -3.30 8.25 10.59
N SER A 122 -4.60 8.04 10.83
CA SER A 122 -5.63 7.97 9.79
C SER A 122 -5.75 9.23 8.93
N ASP A 123 -5.24 10.37 9.42
CA ASP A 123 -5.18 11.63 8.70
C ASP A 123 -3.84 11.88 7.97
N GLY A 124 -2.92 10.90 8.00
CA GLY A 124 -1.61 10.97 7.37
C GLY A 124 -0.51 11.56 8.24
N SER A 125 -0.82 12.13 9.39
CA SER A 125 0.22 12.67 10.27
C SER A 125 0.89 11.55 11.10
N GLN A 126 1.93 11.92 11.85
CA GLN A 126 2.58 11.04 12.81
C GLN A 126 3.15 9.77 12.15
N PHE A 127 3.66 9.92 10.93
CA PHE A 127 4.31 8.85 10.19
C PHE A 127 5.59 8.41 10.89
N ARG A 128 5.81 7.09 10.95
CA ARG A 128 7.05 6.48 11.43
C ARG A 128 7.35 5.25 10.59
N HIS A 129 8.55 5.20 10.02
CA HIS A 129 9.12 4.01 9.40
C HIS A 129 10.19 3.45 10.34
N VAL A 130 9.91 2.28 10.91
CA VAL A 130 10.76 1.67 11.95
C VAL A 130 10.97 0.19 11.68
N HIS A 131 11.93 -0.39 12.40
CA HIS A 131 12.38 -1.76 12.19
C HIS A 131 12.43 -2.46 13.55
N PRO A 132 11.33 -3.08 14.01
CA PRO A 132 11.33 -3.84 15.24
C PRO A 132 12.28 -5.03 15.15
N VAL A 133 12.64 -5.62 16.29
CA VAL A 133 13.55 -6.77 16.37
C VAL A 133 12.73 -8.04 16.54
N LEU A 134 13.10 -9.09 15.79
CA LEU A 134 12.53 -10.43 15.91
C LEU A 134 13.15 -11.18 17.09
N ASP A 135 12.30 -11.66 17.99
CA ASP A 135 12.64 -12.74 18.91
C ASP A 135 12.37 -14.08 18.21
N GLU A 136 13.40 -14.69 17.62
CA GLU A 136 13.28 -15.93 16.83
C GLU A 136 12.54 -17.08 17.56
N PRO A 137 12.77 -17.34 18.86
CA PRO A 137 12.09 -18.44 19.54
C PRO A 137 10.57 -18.28 19.63
N SER A 138 10.07 -17.05 19.80
CA SER A 138 8.62 -16.79 19.86
C SER A 138 8.03 -16.30 18.52
N GLY A 139 8.88 -15.85 17.59
CA GLY A 139 8.48 -15.15 16.37
C GLY A 139 7.84 -13.79 16.61
N THR A 140 8.12 -13.18 17.77
CA THR A 140 7.56 -11.86 18.15
C THR A 140 8.47 -10.75 17.67
N TRP A 141 7.91 -9.81 16.93
CA TRP A 141 8.55 -8.54 16.60
C TRP A 141 8.26 -7.55 17.71
N SER A 142 9.28 -6.83 18.21
CA SER A 142 9.10 -5.85 19.28
C SER A 142 10.06 -4.66 19.20
N MET A 143 9.64 -3.53 19.76
CA MET A 143 10.52 -2.38 20.02
C MET A 143 9.94 -1.44 21.10
N PRO A 144 10.79 -0.63 21.77
CA PRO A 144 10.31 0.46 22.62
C PRO A 144 9.41 1.43 21.84
N TRP A 145 8.28 1.80 22.43
CA TRP A 145 7.28 2.63 21.79
C TRP A 145 6.63 3.62 22.75
N GLN A 146 6.29 4.79 22.21
CA GLN A 146 5.50 5.82 22.86
C GLN A 146 4.71 6.56 21.79
N TRP A 147 3.44 6.82 22.06
CA TRP A 147 2.59 7.63 21.19
C TRP A 147 2.77 9.11 21.51
N ALA A 148 3.03 9.93 20.49
CA ALA A 148 3.13 11.39 20.64
C ALA A 148 1.75 12.07 20.61
N GLU A 149 0.81 11.54 19.84
CA GLU A 149 -0.55 12.06 19.72
C GLU A 149 -1.59 10.94 19.73
N ALA A 150 -2.84 11.29 20.04
CA ALA A 150 -3.95 10.35 20.04
C ALA A 150 -4.55 10.21 18.64
N GLY A 151 -5.36 9.17 18.45
CA GLY A 151 -6.09 8.93 17.20
C GLY A 151 -6.09 7.47 16.78
N SER A 152 -6.58 7.24 15.56
CA SER A 152 -6.57 5.94 14.91
C SER A 152 -5.33 5.82 14.04
N TYR A 153 -4.52 4.80 14.25
CA TYR A 153 -3.30 4.55 13.50
C TYR A 153 -3.45 3.31 12.66
N ARG A 154 -2.95 3.35 11.43
CA ARG A 154 -2.72 2.15 10.63
C ARG A 154 -1.26 1.74 10.77
N VAL A 155 -1.05 0.47 11.08
CA VAL A 155 0.24 -0.20 11.13
C VAL A 155 0.34 -1.08 9.89
N PHE A 156 1.47 -1.04 9.21
CA PHE A 156 1.79 -1.87 8.06
C PHE A 156 3.05 -2.68 8.39
N ALA A 157 2.95 -3.99 8.26
CA ALA A 157 4.11 -4.87 8.28
C ALA A 157 4.40 -5.29 6.84
N ASP A 158 5.51 -4.79 6.29
CA ASP A 158 5.99 -5.14 4.96
C ASP A 158 7.23 -6.04 5.10
N PHE A 159 7.15 -7.24 4.54
CA PHE A 159 8.15 -8.28 4.72
C PHE A 159 8.13 -9.27 3.54
N THR A 160 9.21 -10.03 3.38
CA THR A 160 9.25 -11.17 2.47
C THR A 160 9.50 -12.45 3.27
N PRO A 161 8.57 -13.43 3.28
CA PRO A 161 8.83 -14.72 3.90
C PRO A 161 10.08 -15.39 3.31
N ALA A 162 10.74 -16.26 4.08
CA ALA A 162 11.79 -17.10 3.50
C ALA A 162 11.22 -18.05 2.42
N GLY A 163 11.96 -18.20 1.31
CA GLY A 163 11.63 -19.15 0.25
C GLY A 163 11.86 -18.59 -1.15
N ALA A 164 12.37 -19.43 -2.05
CA ALA A 164 12.82 -19.03 -3.39
C ALA A 164 11.74 -18.45 -4.32
N LYS A 165 10.45 -18.57 -3.94
CA LYS A 165 9.31 -18.03 -4.70
C LYS A 165 8.45 -17.07 -3.88
N ALA A 166 8.89 -16.69 -2.68
CA ALA A 166 8.17 -15.74 -1.86
C ALA A 166 8.28 -14.34 -2.48
N SER A 167 7.15 -13.66 -2.57
CA SER A 167 7.05 -12.24 -2.91
C SER A 167 6.86 -11.42 -1.64
N GLY A 168 7.17 -10.12 -1.70
CA GLY A 168 6.88 -9.19 -0.61
C GLY A 168 5.39 -9.10 -0.30
N ILE A 169 5.06 -9.07 0.99
CA ILE A 169 3.70 -9.05 1.53
C ILE A 169 3.58 -7.85 2.47
N THR A 170 2.52 -7.07 2.29
CA THR A 170 2.16 -5.97 3.19
C THR A 170 0.86 -6.31 3.91
N LEU A 171 0.94 -6.52 5.22
CA LEU A 171 -0.22 -6.75 6.09
C LEU A 171 -0.53 -5.50 6.91
N THR A 172 -1.78 -5.30 7.29
CA THR A 172 -2.16 -4.13 8.09
C THR A 172 -3.04 -4.44 9.29
N ARG A 173 -2.93 -3.61 10.33
CA ARG A 173 -3.84 -3.53 11.48
C ARG A 173 -4.10 -2.07 11.83
N THR A 174 -5.24 -1.82 12.45
CA THR A 174 -5.54 -0.52 13.06
C THR A 174 -5.35 -0.60 14.58
N VAL A 175 -4.71 0.42 15.14
CA VAL A 175 -4.52 0.62 16.57
C VAL A 175 -5.22 1.92 16.99
N GLN A 176 -5.87 1.90 18.15
CA GLN A 176 -6.52 3.08 18.71
C GLN A 176 -5.74 3.60 19.91
N VAL A 177 -5.41 4.89 19.88
CA VAL A 177 -4.67 5.56 20.95
C VAL A 177 -5.59 6.56 21.64
N ALA A 178 -5.78 6.39 22.94
CA ALA A 178 -6.66 7.23 23.73
C ALA A 178 -6.05 8.63 23.94
N GLY A 179 -6.92 9.65 23.87
CA GLY A 179 -6.59 11.05 24.13
C GLY A 179 -7.41 11.99 23.26
N GLU A 180 -7.05 13.27 23.29
CA GLU A 180 -7.67 14.29 22.45
C GLU A 180 -7.18 14.15 21.00
N PHE A 181 -8.12 14.02 20.07
CA PHE A 181 -7.84 13.89 18.65
C PHE A 181 -8.32 15.12 17.90
N ALA A 182 -7.39 15.86 17.31
CA ALA A 182 -7.64 16.95 16.38
C ALA A 182 -7.10 16.56 14.99
N PRO A 183 -7.97 16.17 14.04
CA PRO A 183 -7.52 15.75 12.71
C PRO A 183 -6.88 16.89 11.94
N VAL A 184 -5.80 16.58 11.22
CA VAL A 184 -5.14 17.49 10.27
C VAL A 184 -5.62 17.16 8.86
N ALA A 185 -6.08 18.15 8.10
CA ALA A 185 -6.46 17.94 6.71
C ALA A 185 -5.23 18.15 5.80
N PRO A 186 -4.66 17.08 5.19
CA PRO A 186 -3.46 17.20 4.37
C PRO A 186 -3.73 18.10 3.16
N GLN A 187 -2.90 19.11 2.97
CA GLN A 187 -2.96 20.03 1.83
C GLN A 187 -1.83 19.71 0.85
N PRO A 188 -2.04 19.87 -0.47
CA PRO A 188 -0.99 19.64 -1.45
C PRO A 188 0.27 20.44 -1.11
N THR A 189 1.39 19.75 -1.08
CA THR A 189 2.70 20.34 -0.86
C THR A 189 3.75 19.52 -1.60
N GLN A 190 4.63 20.22 -2.32
CA GLN A 190 5.76 19.66 -3.04
C GLN A 190 7.09 20.00 -2.38
N VAL A 191 7.07 20.75 -1.27
CA VAL A 191 8.26 21.17 -0.55
C VAL A 191 8.05 20.93 0.94
N ASP A 192 9.07 20.37 1.58
CA ASP A 192 9.11 20.20 3.01
C ASP A 192 10.41 20.77 3.61
N GLN A 193 10.32 21.21 4.86
CA GLN A 193 11.47 21.66 5.64
C GLN A 193 11.63 20.80 6.89
N VAL A 194 12.64 19.96 6.89
CA VAL A 194 12.94 19.02 7.98
C VAL A 194 14.39 19.16 8.40
N ALA A 195 14.65 19.32 9.70
CA ALA A 195 16.01 19.35 10.27
C ALA A 195 17.01 20.28 9.52
N GLY A 196 16.53 21.43 9.04
CA GLY A 196 17.32 22.41 8.28
C GLY A 196 17.55 22.06 6.80
N PHE A 197 17.00 20.95 6.31
CA PHE A 197 16.94 20.65 4.88
C PHE A 197 15.70 21.28 4.25
N THR A 198 15.83 21.67 2.99
CA THR A 198 14.70 21.90 2.08
C THR A 198 14.68 20.75 1.09
N VAL A 199 13.60 20.00 1.08
CA VAL A 199 13.40 18.88 0.16
C VAL A 199 12.23 19.23 -0.76
N SER A 200 12.44 19.15 -2.07
CA SER A 200 11.39 19.33 -3.07
C SER A 200 11.13 18.04 -3.83
N ILE A 201 9.89 17.85 -4.27
CA ILE A 201 9.49 16.78 -5.17
C ILE A 201 8.85 17.36 -6.43
N ASP A 202 9.41 17.01 -7.58
CA ASP A 202 8.95 17.38 -8.90
C ASP A 202 8.39 16.14 -9.62
N GLY A 203 7.32 16.34 -10.39
CA GLY A 203 6.63 15.28 -11.14
C GLY A 203 5.12 15.35 -10.98
N GLU A 204 4.40 14.75 -11.92
CA GLU A 204 2.94 14.68 -11.92
C GLU A 204 2.49 13.23 -11.87
N MET A 205 1.71 12.87 -10.85
CA MET A 205 1.14 11.52 -10.78
C MET A 205 -0.11 11.42 -11.65
N VAL A 206 -0.18 10.35 -12.44
CA VAL A 206 -1.38 10.03 -13.24
C VAL A 206 -1.88 8.65 -12.84
N ALA A 207 -3.19 8.57 -12.57
CA ALA A 207 -3.84 7.35 -12.16
C ALA A 207 -3.73 6.24 -13.23
N GLY A 208 -3.28 5.06 -12.80
CA GLY A 208 -3.09 3.87 -13.63
C GLY A 208 -1.85 3.95 -14.53
N SER A 209 -0.88 4.80 -14.20
CA SER A 209 0.37 4.91 -14.95
C SER A 209 1.55 5.11 -14.00
N SER A 210 2.70 4.53 -14.36
CA SER A 210 3.96 4.84 -13.69
C SER A 210 4.35 6.29 -13.98
N SER A 211 4.61 7.04 -12.91
CA SER A 211 5.01 8.44 -12.95
C SER A 211 6.40 8.57 -12.34
N GLU A 212 7.26 9.37 -12.96
CA GLU A 212 8.59 9.68 -12.42
C GLU A 212 8.45 10.84 -11.43
N LEU A 213 9.03 10.66 -10.23
CA LEU A 213 9.09 11.66 -9.17
C LEU A 213 10.56 11.93 -8.85
N MET A 214 11.00 13.16 -9.12
CA MET A 214 12.36 13.60 -8.84
C MET A 214 12.37 14.38 -7.53
N ILE A 215 13.19 13.94 -6.58
CA ILE A 215 13.37 14.59 -5.30
C ILE A 215 14.71 15.32 -5.31
N THR A 216 14.72 16.59 -4.90
CA THR A 216 15.96 17.37 -4.71
C THR A 216 16.13 17.76 -3.25
N ILE A 217 17.31 17.50 -2.70
CA ILE A 217 17.65 17.82 -1.29
C ILE A 217 18.70 18.94 -1.26
N SER A 218 18.42 19.98 -0.49
CA SER A 218 19.33 21.09 -0.22
C SER A 218 19.38 21.45 1.26
N ARG A 219 20.46 22.07 1.71
CA ARG A 219 20.61 22.64 3.05
C ARG A 219 21.23 24.02 2.91
N ASP A 220 20.61 25.01 3.55
CA ASP A 220 21.05 26.42 3.49
C ASP A 220 21.21 26.98 2.04
N GLY A 221 20.43 26.44 1.10
CA GLY A 221 20.49 26.82 -0.33
C GLY A 221 21.58 26.11 -1.13
N GLU A 222 22.40 25.26 -0.51
CA GLU A 222 23.39 24.42 -1.20
C GLU A 222 22.85 23.00 -1.45
N PRO A 223 23.05 22.42 -2.65
CA PRO A 223 22.64 21.05 -2.93
C PRO A 223 23.38 20.03 -2.05
N VAL A 224 22.66 19.06 -1.50
CA VAL A 224 23.26 17.97 -0.71
C VAL A 224 23.76 16.87 -1.64
N THR A 225 25.07 16.71 -1.75
CA THR A 225 25.71 15.67 -2.59
C THR A 225 26.35 14.55 -1.76
N THR A 226 25.99 14.48 -0.47
CA THR A 226 26.54 13.56 0.51
C THR A 226 25.46 12.66 1.10
N LEU A 227 24.42 12.32 0.31
CA LEU A 227 23.39 11.39 0.75
C LEU A 227 24.04 10.03 1.01
N GLU A 228 23.80 9.48 2.19
CA GLU A 228 24.34 8.19 2.60
C GLU A 228 23.32 7.07 2.30
N PRO A 229 23.78 5.86 1.98
CA PRO A 229 22.91 4.71 1.83
C PRO A 229 22.16 4.39 3.11
N TYR A 230 20.83 4.33 3.04
CA TYR A 230 19.94 3.89 4.09
C TYR A 230 18.94 2.87 3.52
N LEU A 231 18.82 1.71 4.17
CA LEU A 231 17.97 0.60 3.71
C LEU A 231 18.30 0.16 2.27
N GLY A 232 19.59 0.07 1.94
CA GLY A 232 20.06 -0.30 0.61
C GLY A 232 19.72 0.69 -0.51
N ALA A 233 19.38 1.95 -0.22
CA ALA A 233 19.11 3.00 -1.21
C ALA A 233 19.56 4.38 -0.71
N PHE A 234 19.63 5.40 -1.59
CA PHE A 234 19.91 6.78 -1.16
C PHE A 234 18.68 7.53 -0.63
N GLY A 235 17.50 6.93 -0.77
CA GLY A 235 16.27 7.36 -0.12
C GLY A 235 15.20 6.28 -0.24
N HIS A 236 14.28 6.26 0.71
CA HIS A 236 13.17 5.33 0.74
C HIS A 236 11.85 6.10 0.77
N LEU A 237 11.04 5.96 -0.29
CA LEU A 237 9.80 6.71 -0.44
C LEU A 237 8.59 5.81 -0.19
N VAL A 238 7.84 6.12 0.86
CA VAL A 238 6.53 5.50 1.14
C VAL A 238 5.44 6.42 0.64
N ALA A 239 4.46 5.88 -0.08
CA ALA A 239 3.28 6.63 -0.52
C ALA A 239 2.01 5.94 -0.02
N LEU A 240 1.10 6.72 0.57
CA LEU A 240 -0.18 6.25 1.12
C LEU A 240 -1.33 7.05 0.52
N ARG A 241 -2.40 6.37 0.09
CA ARG A 241 -3.60 7.06 -0.39
C ARG A 241 -4.34 7.76 0.75
N GLU A 242 -4.73 9.02 0.56
CA GLU A 242 -5.54 9.73 1.57
C GLU A 242 -6.85 8.98 1.87
N GLY A 243 -7.23 8.95 3.15
CA GLY A 243 -8.46 8.35 3.64
C GLY A 243 -8.28 6.90 4.06
N ASP A 244 -7.98 6.00 3.13
CA ASP A 244 -7.82 4.58 3.45
C ASP A 244 -6.38 4.12 3.64
N LEU A 245 -5.39 4.99 3.41
CA LEU A 245 -3.96 4.71 3.53
C LEU A 245 -3.53 3.46 2.76
N ALA A 246 -4.17 3.18 1.62
CA ALA A 246 -3.72 2.11 0.74
C ALA A 246 -2.25 2.36 0.35
N PHE A 247 -1.42 1.32 0.50
CA PHE A 247 0.01 1.42 0.26
C PHE A 247 0.28 1.44 -1.24
N LEU A 248 1.08 2.41 -1.69
CA LEU A 248 1.44 2.56 -3.10
C LEU A 248 2.72 1.80 -3.44
N HIS A 249 2.77 1.37 -4.70
CA HIS A 249 3.98 0.80 -5.26
C HIS A 249 4.90 1.95 -5.68
N VAL A 250 6.06 2.02 -5.03
CA VAL A 250 7.13 2.99 -5.32
C VAL A 250 8.45 2.25 -5.37
N HIS A 251 9.29 2.57 -6.35
CA HIS A 251 10.66 2.04 -6.47
C HIS A 251 11.63 3.18 -6.75
N ALA A 252 12.77 3.17 -6.07
CA ALA A 252 13.88 4.04 -6.44
C ALA A 252 14.42 3.63 -7.81
N GLU A 253 14.77 4.61 -8.63
CA GLU A 253 15.50 4.40 -9.86
C GLU A 253 17.01 4.49 -9.62
N GLY A 254 17.78 3.73 -10.39
CA GLY A 254 19.24 3.71 -10.30
C GLY A 254 19.81 2.36 -9.86
N GLN A 255 21.10 2.34 -9.59
CA GLN A 255 21.80 1.17 -9.06
C GLN A 255 21.82 1.22 -7.54
N ASP A 256 21.75 0.04 -6.91
CA ASP A 256 21.93 -0.07 -5.47
C ASP A 256 23.30 0.52 -5.05
N PRO A 257 23.34 1.32 -3.98
CA PRO A 257 24.55 1.95 -3.49
C PRO A 257 25.57 0.91 -3.02
N LYS A 258 26.85 1.23 -3.19
CA LYS A 258 27.94 0.47 -2.55
C LYS A 258 28.33 1.10 -1.22
N VAL A 259 28.92 0.29 -0.33
CA VAL A 259 29.42 0.76 0.96
C VAL A 259 30.40 1.93 0.77
N GLY A 260 30.11 3.06 1.40
CA GLY A 260 30.92 4.28 1.33
C GLY A 260 30.67 5.16 0.11
N GLU A 261 29.71 4.80 -0.75
CA GLU A 261 29.24 5.66 -1.83
C GLU A 261 28.28 6.73 -1.29
N THR A 262 28.24 7.87 -1.96
CA THR A 262 27.34 8.98 -1.67
C THR A 262 26.67 9.46 -2.95
N ALA A 263 25.44 9.97 -2.85
CA ALA A 263 24.71 10.50 -3.99
C ALA A 263 24.10 11.88 -3.70
N GLY A 264 23.31 12.35 -4.66
CA GLY A 264 22.59 13.61 -4.61
C GLY A 264 23.07 14.63 -5.66
N PRO A 265 22.37 15.76 -5.75
CA PRO A 265 21.25 16.18 -4.90
C PRO A 265 19.90 15.55 -5.25
N GLU A 266 19.86 14.79 -6.34
CA GLU A 266 18.64 14.22 -6.89
C GLU A 266 18.50 12.72 -6.55
N ILE A 267 17.27 12.30 -6.23
CA ILE A 267 16.85 10.91 -6.15
C ILE A 267 15.59 10.77 -7.01
N VAL A 268 15.55 9.76 -7.87
CA VAL A 268 14.41 9.54 -8.77
C VAL A 268 13.64 8.30 -8.31
N PHE A 269 12.31 8.39 -8.32
CA PHE A 269 11.42 7.29 -8.00
C PHE A 269 10.40 7.10 -9.12
N ALA A 270 10.08 5.84 -9.41
CA ALA A 270 8.89 5.48 -10.18
C ALA A 270 7.75 5.16 -9.21
N ALA A 271 6.62 5.87 -9.34
CA ALA A 271 5.44 5.69 -8.52
C ALA A 271 4.20 5.40 -9.37
N GLU A 272 3.42 4.39 -8.99
CA GLU A 272 2.16 4.05 -9.69
C GLU A 272 0.96 4.30 -8.78
N ALA A 273 0.25 5.41 -9.04
CA ALA A 273 -1.00 5.71 -8.37
C ALA A 273 -2.13 4.87 -8.99
N PRO A 274 -2.79 3.95 -8.28
CA PRO A 274 -3.82 3.07 -8.85
C PRO A 274 -5.12 3.83 -9.17
N THR A 275 -5.36 4.95 -8.48
CA THR A 275 -6.57 5.78 -8.65
C THR A 275 -6.22 7.27 -8.68
N ALA A 276 -7.09 8.08 -9.26
CA ALA A 276 -7.00 9.53 -9.08
C ALA A 276 -7.38 9.88 -7.64
N GLY A 277 -6.72 10.88 -7.07
CA GLY A 277 -6.92 11.28 -5.67
C GLY A 277 -5.63 11.75 -5.02
N ARG A 278 -5.70 12.04 -3.73
CA ARG A 278 -4.57 12.54 -2.95
C ARG A 278 -3.74 11.41 -2.37
N TYR A 279 -2.43 11.63 -2.36
CA TYR A 279 -1.45 10.72 -1.78
C TYR A 279 -0.51 11.49 -0.85
N LEU A 280 -0.15 10.81 0.23
CA LEU A 280 0.72 11.27 1.29
C LEU A 280 2.04 10.54 1.13
N LEU A 281 3.13 11.27 0.91
CA LEU A 281 4.43 10.73 0.57
C LEU A 281 5.42 11.05 1.68
N TYR A 282 6.24 10.07 2.06
CA TYR A 282 7.21 10.18 3.14
C TYR A 282 8.54 9.66 2.63
N LEU A 283 9.53 10.55 2.52
CA LEU A 283 10.88 10.21 2.09
C LEU A 283 11.79 10.11 3.30
N ASP A 284 12.31 8.92 3.56
CA ASP A 284 13.47 8.76 4.43
C ASP A 284 14.76 8.95 3.63
N PHE A 285 15.65 9.80 4.13
CA PHE A 285 16.99 10.03 3.59
C PHE A 285 18.01 10.17 4.72
N GLN A 286 19.27 9.82 4.46
CA GLN A 286 20.32 9.87 5.49
C GLN A 286 21.44 10.84 5.12
N VAL A 287 21.82 11.68 6.09
CA VAL A 287 22.95 12.60 6.01
C VAL A 287 23.66 12.68 7.35
N ASN A 288 24.98 12.54 7.37
CA ASN A 288 25.82 12.54 8.57
C ASN A 288 25.42 11.46 9.61
N GLY A 289 24.96 10.31 9.14
CA GLY A 289 24.52 9.18 9.96
C GLY A 289 23.13 9.36 10.57
N GLU A 290 22.45 10.48 10.33
CA GLU A 290 21.10 10.75 10.83
C GLU A 290 20.05 10.58 9.73
N VAL A 291 18.96 9.87 10.05
CA VAL A 291 17.84 9.66 9.14
C VAL A 291 16.82 10.76 9.36
N HIS A 292 16.33 11.32 8.26
CA HIS A 292 15.31 12.36 8.25
C HIS A 292 14.17 11.93 7.35
N THR A 293 12.94 12.30 7.74
CA THR A 293 11.73 12.03 6.96
C THR A 293 11.16 13.34 6.44
N ALA A 294 11.11 13.52 5.12
CA ALA A 294 10.41 14.64 4.48
C ALA A 294 9.01 14.23 4.04
N GLU A 295 8.02 15.11 4.20
CA GLU A 295 6.61 14.81 3.91
C GLU A 295 6.05 15.63 2.73
N PHE A 296 5.40 14.97 1.77
CA PHE A 296 4.75 15.60 0.63
C PHE A 296 3.30 15.17 0.50
N VAL A 297 2.52 16.00 -0.19
CA VAL A 297 1.14 15.70 -0.52
C VAL A 297 0.93 16.02 -1.98
N LEU A 298 0.71 14.97 -2.78
CA LEU A 298 0.53 15.08 -4.21
C LEU A 298 -0.84 14.55 -4.63
N ASP A 299 -1.44 15.17 -5.63
CA ASP A 299 -2.69 14.70 -6.23
C ASP A 299 -2.39 13.95 -7.52
N ALA A 300 -2.89 12.72 -7.66
CA ALA A 300 -2.86 12.00 -8.92
C ALA A 300 -4.07 12.36 -9.78
N ALA A 301 -3.82 12.83 -11.01
CA ALA A 301 -4.86 13.15 -11.96
C ALA A 301 -5.53 11.88 -12.53
N ARG A 302 -6.77 12.00 -13.02
CA ARG A 302 -7.36 10.92 -13.84
C ARG A 302 -6.60 10.86 -15.18
N SER A 303 -6.31 9.66 -15.65
CA SER A 303 -5.85 9.45 -17.02
C SER A 303 -6.95 9.90 -18.01
N GLY A 304 -6.79 11.08 -18.60
CA GLY A 304 -7.57 11.54 -19.74
C GLY A 304 -9.05 11.84 -19.47
N GLY A 305 -9.32 12.96 -18.80
CA GLY A 305 -10.47 13.81 -19.13
C GLY A 305 -9.93 15.10 -19.75
N SER A 306 -9.49 15.05 -21.00
CA SER A 306 -9.15 16.27 -21.75
C SER A 306 -10.38 17.18 -21.76
N THR A 307 -10.38 18.23 -20.95
CA THR A 307 -11.20 19.40 -21.22
C THR A 307 -10.63 20.03 -22.47
N GLY A 308 -11.20 19.66 -23.62
CA GLY A 308 -11.11 20.45 -24.84
C GLY A 308 -11.66 21.84 -24.53
N ALA A 309 -10.79 22.75 -24.14
CA ALA A 309 -11.07 24.17 -24.20
C ALA A 309 -11.13 24.52 -25.69
N GLU A 310 -12.33 24.53 -26.25
CA GLU A 310 -12.57 25.19 -27.53
C GLU A 310 -12.19 26.67 -27.38
N THR A 311 -10.99 27.02 -27.85
CA THR A 311 -10.69 28.39 -28.27
C THR A 311 -11.46 28.67 -29.56
N GLY A 312 -12.74 28.96 -29.42
CA GLY A 312 -13.57 29.54 -30.48
C GLY A 312 -13.38 31.04 -30.55
N SER A 313 -12.21 31.51 -31.01
CA SER A 313 -12.05 32.89 -31.48
C SER A 313 -12.07 32.89 -33.01
N HIS A 314 -13.23 33.22 -33.58
CA HIS A 314 -13.27 33.78 -34.94
C HIS A 314 -14.19 35.01 -34.99
N MET A 315 -13.52 36.12 -35.27
CA MET A 315 -14.04 37.45 -35.58
C MET A 315 -14.88 37.47 -36.87
N GLU A 316 -15.86 38.37 -36.84
CA GLU A 316 -16.39 39.26 -37.89
C GLU A 316 -16.44 38.83 -39.37
N GLY A 317 -17.65 38.93 -39.93
CA GLY A 317 -17.89 39.02 -41.37
C GLY A 317 -19.36 39.29 -41.71
N HIS A 318 -19.67 40.57 -41.94
CA HIS A 318 -20.89 41.21 -42.49
C HIS A 318 -22.00 41.67 -41.55
#